data_AF-A0A357AB53-F1
#
_entry.id   AF-A0A357AB53-F1
#
_cell.length_a   1.000
_cell.length_b   1.000
_cell.length_c   1.000
_cell.angle_alpha   90.00
_cell.angle_beta   90.00
_cell.angle_gamma   90.00
#
_symmetry.space_group_name_H-M   'P 1'
#
loop_
_entity.id
_entity.type
_entity.pdbx_description
1 polymer ?
#
loop_
_entity_poly.entity_id
_entity_poly.type
_entity_poly.pdbx_seq_one_letter_code
_entity_poly.pdbx_strand_id
1 'polypeptide(L)'
;MSLISKLSCISLTSLLVSFISPALAQLPLTPASFEDFLPTLLTPLEQQAYQAIGQEKALELAQQTCSALNSGQTLEEHINTVAQQLATEGVTEAQAQAVAGFSSKVIVAGIATLCPEHLTNLQQLEIPLR
;
A
#
# COMPACT_ATOMS: atom_id res chain seq x y z
N MET A 1 11.53 25.07 20.18
CA MET A 1 11.06 24.70 18.84
C MET A 1 11.52 23.28 18.55
N SER A 2 10.62 22.28 18.62
CA SER A 2 10.74 20.99 17.91
C SER A 2 9.47 20.18 18.16
N LEU A 3 8.41 20.56 17.45
CA LEU A 3 7.22 19.75 17.21
C LEU A 3 7.43 19.13 15.84
N ILE A 4 8.30 18.13 15.74
CA ILE A 4 8.40 17.32 14.52
C ILE A 4 7.88 15.95 14.93
N SER A 5 6.61 15.74 14.60
CA SER A 5 5.82 14.55 14.89
C SER A 5 6.62 13.30 14.54
N LYS A 6 6.93 12.51 15.57
CA LYS A 6 7.15 11.08 15.41
C LYS A 6 5.86 10.52 14.83
N LEU A 7 5.80 10.29 13.51
CA LEU A 7 4.79 9.37 12.99
C LEU A 7 5.08 8.02 13.65
N SER A 8 4.32 7.71 14.69
CA SER A 8 4.38 6.38 15.32
C SER A 8 4.00 5.36 14.25
N CYS A 9 4.67 4.21 14.21
CA CYS A 9 4.35 3.13 13.25
C CYS A 9 2.86 2.75 13.27
N ILE A 10 2.20 2.96 14.40
CA ILE A 10 0.75 2.79 14.58
C ILE A 10 -0.04 3.73 13.65
N SER A 11 0.36 5.00 13.53
CA SER A 11 -0.30 5.97 12.64
C SER A 11 -0.10 5.63 11.16
N LEU A 12 1.08 5.13 10.78
CA LEU A 12 1.36 4.69 9.40
C LEU A 12 0.56 3.46 9.01
N THR A 13 0.43 2.49 9.90
CA THR A 13 -0.39 1.28 9.67
C THR A 13 -1.85 1.66 9.44
N SER A 14 -2.42 2.52 10.29
CA SER A 14 -3.79 3.01 10.10
C SER A 14 -3.98 3.80 8.80
N LEU A 15 -2.98 4.60 8.42
CA LEU A 15 -2.96 5.31 7.14
C LEU A 15 -3.00 4.32 5.97
N LEU A 16 -2.14 3.30 5.99
CA LEU A 16 -2.08 2.28 4.94
C LEU A 16 -3.44 1.58 4.76
N VAL A 17 -4.03 1.10 5.85
CA VAL A 17 -5.35 0.44 5.82
C VAL A 17 -6.43 1.37 5.27
N SER A 18 -6.40 2.66 5.65
CA SER A 18 -7.39 3.65 5.18
C SER A 18 -7.34 3.89 3.66
N PHE A 19 -6.19 3.67 3.02
CA PHE A 19 -6.03 3.82 1.56
C PHE A 19 -6.35 2.55 0.77
N ILE A 20 -6.52 1.40 1.43
CA ILE A 20 -6.91 0.15 0.77
C ILE A 20 -8.36 0.21 0.28
N SER A 21 -9.28 0.71 1.10
CA SER A 21 -10.71 0.80 0.76
C SER A 21 -11.03 1.58 -0.53
N PRO A 22 -10.53 2.80 -0.75
CA PRO A 22 -10.80 3.52 -2.00
C PRO A 22 -10.15 2.85 -3.22
N ALA A 23 -9.02 2.15 -3.04
CA ALA A 23 -8.35 1.44 -4.13
C ALA A 23 -9.11 0.16 -4.54
N LEU A 24 -9.76 -0.52 -3.59
CA LEU A 24 -10.63 -1.66 -3.86
C LEU A 24 -11.83 -1.30 -4.74
N ALA A 25 -12.42 -0.12 -4.51
CA ALA A 25 -13.55 0.36 -5.31
C ALA A 25 -13.18 0.62 -6.78
N GLN A 26 -11.90 0.74 -7.09
CA GLN A 26 -11.37 1.01 -8.43
C GLN A 26 -10.84 -0.25 -9.13
N LEU A 27 -11.05 -1.43 -8.55
CA LEU A 27 -10.63 -2.70 -9.14
C LEU A 27 -11.33 -2.94 -10.49
N PRO A 28 -10.56 -3.11 -11.59
CA PRO A 28 -11.14 -3.40 -12.88
C PRO A 28 -11.72 -4.81 -12.89
N LEU A 29 -12.84 -4.99 -13.60
CA LEU A 29 -13.51 -6.28 -13.78
C LEU A 29 -12.66 -7.29 -14.55
N THR A 30 -11.62 -6.82 -15.24
CA THR A 30 -10.62 -7.60 -15.96
C THR A 30 -9.24 -7.18 -15.49
N PRO A 31 -8.34 -8.12 -15.12
CA PRO A 31 -7.00 -7.75 -14.67
C PRO A 31 -6.22 -7.14 -15.84
N ALA A 32 -6.02 -5.83 -15.78
CA ALA A 32 -4.94 -5.19 -16.53
C ALA A 32 -3.60 -5.63 -15.91
N SER A 33 -2.50 -5.49 -16.64
CA SER A 33 -1.17 -5.73 -16.07
C SER A 33 -0.97 -4.82 -14.84
N PHE A 34 -0.15 -5.23 -13.88
CA PHE A 34 0.18 -4.40 -12.71
C PHE A 34 0.64 -2.98 -13.12
N GLU A 35 1.42 -2.91 -14.21
CA GLU A 35 2.04 -1.71 -14.74
C GLU A 35 1.03 -0.74 -15.35
N ASP A 36 -0.03 -1.27 -15.96
CA ASP A 36 -1.13 -0.48 -16.51
C ASP A 36 -2.13 -0.10 -15.41
N PHE A 37 -2.31 -0.96 -14.41
CA PHE A 37 -3.32 -0.75 -13.38
C PHE A 37 -2.86 0.22 -12.28
N LEU A 38 -1.64 0.05 -11.75
CA LEU A 38 -1.13 0.86 -10.64
C LEU A 38 -1.26 2.38 -10.89
N PRO A 39 -0.85 2.93 -12.06
CA PRO A 39 -0.95 4.36 -12.31
C PRO A 39 -2.37 4.92 -12.27
N THR A 40 -3.39 4.09 -12.55
CA THR A 40 -4.81 4.52 -12.52
C THR A 40 -5.33 4.75 -11.09
N LEU A 41 -4.67 4.15 -10.10
CA LEU A 41 -5.01 4.29 -8.69
C LEU A 41 -4.34 5.51 -8.05
N LEU A 42 -3.23 5.99 -8.62
CA LEU A 42 -2.39 7.02 -7.99
C LEU A 42 -2.98 8.42 -8.12
N THR A 43 -2.96 9.16 -7.03
CA THR A 43 -3.16 10.61 -7.00
C THR A 43 -1.90 11.31 -7.52
N PRO A 44 -1.97 12.61 -7.89
CA PRO A 44 -0.80 13.35 -8.34
C PRO A 44 0.37 13.36 -7.35
N LEU A 45 0.09 13.33 -6.04
CA LEU A 45 1.13 13.32 -5.00
C LEU A 45 1.79 11.93 -4.88
N GLU A 46 1.00 10.86 -4.96
CA GLU A 46 1.53 9.49 -4.98
C GLU A 46 2.25 9.19 -6.30
N GLN A 47 1.86 9.82 -7.41
CA GLN A 47 2.54 9.68 -8.68
C GLN A 47 3.96 10.29 -8.63
N GLN A 48 4.18 11.34 -7.85
CA GLN A 48 5.52 11.85 -7.57
C GLN A 48 6.34 10.84 -6.74
N ALA A 49 5.72 10.20 -5.75
CA ALA A 49 6.38 9.11 -5.00
C ALA A 49 6.73 7.93 -5.91
N TYR A 50 5.83 7.54 -6.81
CA TYR A 50 6.06 6.50 -7.81
C TYR A 50 7.20 6.85 -8.76
N GLN A 51 7.28 8.10 -9.23
CA GLN A 51 8.40 8.56 -10.08
C GLN A 51 9.75 8.54 -9.34
N ALA A 52 9.75 8.81 -8.04
CA ALA A 52 10.97 8.78 -7.23
C ALA A 52 11.40 7.34 -6.84
N ILE A 53 10.44 6.45 -6.58
CA ILE A 53 10.69 5.06 -6.18
C ILE A 53 10.97 4.18 -7.39
N GLY A 54 10.24 4.39 -8.48
CA GLY A 54 10.33 3.63 -9.72
C GLY A 54 9.41 2.40 -9.76
N GLN A 55 9.12 1.98 -10.98
CA GLN A 55 8.28 0.84 -11.30
C GLN A 55 8.81 -0.49 -10.76
N GLU A 56 10.12 -0.71 -10.84
CA GLU A 56 10.76 -1.95 -10.39
C GLU A 56 10.53 -2.20 -8.90
N LYS A 57 10.72 -1.18 -8.06
CA LYS A 57 10.44 -1.27 -6.62
C LYS A 57 8.96 -1.43 -6.31
N ALA A 58 8.08 -0.80 -7.09
CA ALA A 58 6.64 -0.99 -6.95
C ALA A 58 6.25 -2.45 -7.23
N LEU A 59 6.80 -3.02 -8.31
CA LEU A 59 6.58 -4.42 -8.66
C LEU A 59 7.18 -5.36 -7.62
N GLU A 60 8.37 -5.05 -7.09
CA GLU A 60 8.99 -5.83 -6.01
C GLU A 60 8.09 -5.86 -4.76
N LEU A 61 7.56 -4.71 -4.33
CA LEU A 61 6.63 -4.65 -3.20
C LEU A 61 5.34 -5.45 -3.47
N ALA A 62 4.80 -5.36 -4.68
CA ALA A 62 3.63 -6.15 -5.09
C ALA A 62 3.92 -7.67 -5.05
N GLN A 63 5.09 -8.10 -5.53
CA GLN A 63 5.52 -9.49 -5.48
C GLN A 63 5.78 -9.96 -4.04
N GLN A 64 6.39 -9.11 -3.20
CA GLN A 64 6.60 -9.38 -1.78
C GLN A 64 5.26 -9.55 -1.05
N THR A 65 4.26 -8.73 -1.39
CA THR A 65 2.90 -8.85 -0.86
C THR A 65 2.32 -10.22 -1.19
N CYS A 66 2.35 -10.63 -2.46
CA CYS A 66 1.84 -11.94 -2.86
C CYS A 66 2.62 -13.11 -2.23
N SER A 67 3.95 -13.00 -2.16
CA SER A 67 4.80 -14.01 -1.52
C SER A 67 4.50 -14.18 -0.02
N ALA A 68 4.28 -13.06 0.69
CA ALA A 68 3.90 -13.04 2.09
C ALA A 68 2.58 -13.79 2.31
N LEU A 69 1.54 -13.45 1.53
CA LEU A 69 0.22 -14.08 1.63
C LEU A 69 0.27 -15.58 1.27
N ASN A 70 1.04 -15.95 0.24
CA ASN A 70 1.27 -17.35 -0.14
C ASN A 70 2.01 -18.15 0.95
N SER A 71 2.79 -17.47 1.78
CA SER A 71 3.49 -18.07 2.93
C SER A 71 2.60 -18.17 4.18
N GLY A 72 1.33 -17.76 4.09
CA GLY A 72 0.37 -17.76 5.20
C GLY A 72 0.46 -16.55 6.12
N GLN A 73 1.24 -15.52 5.77
CA GLN A 73 1.24 -14.25 6.50
C GLN A 73 -0.10 -13.54 6.30
N THR A 74 -0.62 -12.89 7.33
CA THR A 74 -1.82 -12.06 7.19
C THR A 74 -1.50 -10.75 6.48
N LEU A 75 -2.49 -10.18 5.80
CA LEU A 75 -2.29 -8.91 5.11
C LEU A 75 -2.02 -7.76 6.10
N GLU A 76 -2.58 -7.81 7.31
CA GLU A 76 -2.29 -6.85 8.39
C GLU A 76 -0.82 -6.94 8.85
N GLU A 77 -0.28 -8.13 9.08
CA GLU A 77 1.14 -8.33 9.42
C GLU A 77 2.08 -7.82 8.31
N HIS A 78 1.69 -8.02 7.06
CA HIS A 78 2.45 -7.50 5.93
C HIS A 78 2.41 -5.96 5.88
N ILE A 79 1.23 -5.36 6.02
CA ILE A 79 1.05 -3.90 6.09
C ILE A 79 1.89 -3.30 7.24
N ASN A 80 1.91 -3.95 8.40
CA ASN A 80 2.77 -3.55 9.52
C ASN A 80 4.26 -3.57 9.16
N THR A 81 4.70 -4.61 8.43
CA THR A 81 6.09 -4.72 7.96
C THR A 81 6.43 -3.60 6.99
N VAL A 82 5.54 -3.31 6.04
CA VAL A 82 5.70 -2.19 5.09
C VAL A 82 5.72 -0.86 5.84
N ALA A 83 4.81 -0.64 6.80
CA ALA A 83 4.78 0.58 7.63
C ALA A 83 6.11 0.80 8.37
N GLN A 84 6.71 -0.26 8.91
CA GLN A 84 8.00 -0.19 9.60
C GLN A 84 9.15 0.14 8.65
N GLN A 85 9.14 -0.41 7.43
CA GLN A 85 10.13 -0.07 6.41
C GLN A 85 9.99 1.38 5.93
N LEU A 86 8.76 1.90 5.89
CA LEU A 86 8.45 3.28 5.51
C LEU A 86 8.71 4.30 6.62
N ALA A 87 8.78 3.86 7.89
CA ALA A 87 9.09 4.71 9.03
C ALA A 87 10.58 5.14 9.00
N THR A 88 10.90 6.06 8.10
CA THR A 88 12.21 6.70 7.99
C THR A 88 12.23 8.01 8.77
N GLU A 89 13.33 8.30 9.45
CA GLU A 89 13.49 9.57 10.18
C GLU A 89 13.66 10.73 9.20
N GLY A 90 12.84 11.78 9.34
CA GLY A 90 13.01 13.04 8.59
C GLY A 90 12.04 13.31 7.43
N VAL A 91 11.02 12.47 7.21
CA VAL A 91 9.95 12.74 6.24
C VAL A 91 8.89 13.71 6.78
N THR A 92 8.36 14.57 5.91
CA THR A 92 7.22 15.43 6.24
C THR A 92 5.92 14.62 6.31
N GLU A 93 4.91 15.10 7.04
CA GLU A 93 3.61 14.43 7.15
C GLU A 93 2.95 14.19 5.78
N ALA A 94 3.02 15.17 4.87
CA ALA A 94 2.49 15.04 3.51
C ALA A 94 3.22 13.97 2.69
N GLN A 95 4.55 13.84 2.84
CA GLN A 95 5.31 12.75 2.21
C GLN A 95 4.96 11.40 2.81
N ALA A 96 4.82 11.31 4.14
CA ALA A 96 4.44 10.07 4.79
C ALA A 96 3.05 9.59 4.35
N GLN A 97 2.09 10.51 4.19
CA GLN A 97 0.77 10.21 3.63
C GLN A 97 0.85 9.77 2.17
N ALA A 98 1.65 10.45 1.34
CA ALA A 98 1.82 10.09 -0.07
C ALA A 98 2.47 8.71 -0.24
N VAL A 99 3.50 8.41 0.55
CA VAL A 99 4.20 7.13 0.48
C VAL A 99 3.31 6.01 1.05
N ALA A 100 2.56 6.26 2.11
CA ALA A 100 1.57 5.30 2.61
C ALA A 100 0.47 5.03 1.58
N GLY A 101 -0.14 6.06 1.01
CA GLY A 101 -1.17 5.91 -0.03
C GLY A 101 -0.64 5.15 -1.24
N PHE A 102 0.57 5.49 -1.69
CA PHE A 102 1.28 4.77 -2.76
C PHE A 102 1.47 3.28 -2.43
N SER A 103 2.09 2.95 -1.29
CA SER A 103 2.36 1.56 -0.91
C SER A 103 1.08 0.74 -0.74
N SER A 104 0.01 1.34 -0.24
CA SER A 104 -1.30 0.68 -0.12
C SER A 104 -1.89 0.32 -1.47
N LYS A 105 -1.77 1.23 -2.45
CA LYS A 105 -2.24 1.01 -3.82
C LYS A 105 -1.38 -0.02 -4.56
N VAL A 106 -0.08 -0.06 -4.27
CA VAL A 106 0.81 -1.12 -4.75
C VAL A 106 0.37 -2.49 -4.21
N ILE A 107 0.06 -2.60 -2.92
CA ILE A 107 -0.46 -3.82 -2.30
C ILE A 107 -1.76 -4.25 -2.99
N VAL A 108 -2.72 -3.33 -3.15
CA VAL A 108 -4.01 -3.60 -3.80
C VAL A 108 -3.83 -4.03 -5.26
N ALA A 109 -3.04 -3.28 -6.03
CA ALA A 109 -2.75 -3.61 -7.43
C ALA A 109 -2.03 -4.95 -7.55
N GLY A 110 -1.07 -5.23 -6.67
CA GLY A 110 -0.35 -6.49 -6.62
C GLY A 110 -1.26 -7.68 -6.38
N ILE A 111 -2.12 -7.61 -5.36
CA ILE A 111 -3.08 -8.68 -5.08
C ILE A 111 -4.06 -8.84 -6.24
N ALA A 112 -4.60 -7.75 -6.77
CA ALA A 112 -5.57 -7.80 -7.87
C ALA A 112 -5.04 -8.40 -9.17
N THR A 113 -3.74 -8.24 -9.44
CA THR A 113 -3.15 -8.59 -10.75
C THR A 113 -2.21 -9.79 -10.68
N LEU A 114 -1.48 -9.99 -9.58
CA LEU A 114 -0.44 -11.02 -9.45
C LEU A 114 -0.88 -12.21 -8.60
N CYS A 115 -1.76 -12.02 -7.61
CA CYS A 115 -2.27 -13.09 -6.75
C CYS A 115 -3.76 -12.89 -6.39
N PRO A 116 -4.65 -12.89 -7.41
CA PRO A 116 -6.06 -12.55 -7.24
C PRO A 116 -6.83 -13.49 -6.29
N GLU A 117 -6.30 -14.69 -6.02
CA GLU A 117 -6.81 -15.60 -5.01
C GLU A 117 -6.85 -15.01 -3.59
N HIS A 118 -6.04 -13.99 -3.32
CA HIS A 118 -6.00 -13.30 -2.02
C HIS A 118 -6.82 -12.01 -1.98
N LEU A 119 -7.62 -11.71 -3.01
CA LEU A 119 -8.50 -10.52 -3.03
C LEU A 119 -9.42 -10.45 -1.81
N THR A 120 -9.87 -11.60 -1.29
CA THR A 120 -10.70 -11.67 -0.09
C THR A 120 -9.98 -11.14 1.16
N ASN A 121 -8.64 -11.23 1.21
CA ASN A 121 -7.84 -10.73 2.33
C ASN A 121 -7.89 -9.19 2.39
N LEU A 122 -8.01 -8.52 1.25
CA LEU A 122 -8.19 -7.06 1.21
C LEU A 122 -9.57 -6.65 1.75
N GLN A 123 -10.62 -7.40 1.42
CA GLN A 123 -11.98 -7.15 1.93
C GLN A 123 -12.08 -7.36 3.44
N GLN A 124 -11.26 -8.26 4.01
CA GLN A 124 -11.21 -8.50 5.44
C GLN A 124 -10.64 -7.31 6.23
N LEU A 125 -9.82 -6.45 5.60
CA LEU A 125 -9.30 -5.21 6.22
C LEU A 125 -10.31 -4.05 6.19
N GLU A 126 -11.36 -4.13 5.38
CA GLU A 126 -12.42 -3.11 5.33
C GLU A 126 -13.39 -3.20 6.50
N ILE A 127 -13.33 -4.27 7.31
CA ILE A 127 -14.17 -4.40 8.49
C ILE A 127 -13.52 -3.57 9.60
N PRO A 128 -14.10 -2.43 10.02
CA PRO A 128 -13.58 -1.69 11.15
C PRO A 128 -13.56 -2.63 12.36
N LEU A 129 -12.40 -2.76 13.00
CA LEU A 129 -12.28 -3.21 14.38
C LEU A 129 -13.33 -2.46 15.19
N ARG A 130 -14.38 -3.17 15.55
CA ARG A 130 -15.51 -2.67 16.34
C ARG A 130 -15.16 -2.69 17.82
#